data_AF-A0A037ZER1-F1
#
_entry.id   AF-A0A037ZER1-F1
#
_cell.length_a   1.000
_cell.length_b   1.000
_cell.length_c   1.000
_cell.angle_alpha   90.00
_cell.angle_beta   90.00
_cell.angle_gamma   90.00
#
_symmetry.space_group_name_H-M   'P 1'
#
loop_
_entity.id
_entity.type
_entity.pdbx_description
1 polymer ?
#
loop_
_entity_poly.entity_id
_entity_poly.type
_entity_poly.pdbx_seq_one_letter_code
_entity_poly.pdbx_strand_id
1 'polypeptide(L)'
;MRIKSLLLSLATALVVAGCTSNNLFDGSGDAGANPVGDGGITDPTSVAYFQSSVGDRVLFEVDQSTLTSLAEQTLQGQVQWLLTNTDYTVIVEGHADEQGTREYNLALGGRRANAVQEYLVAGGVSPARVRTVTFGKERPIAICSDETCYAQNRRAVTVVTIGTGS
;
A
#
# COMPACT_ATOMS: atom_id res chain seq x y z
N MET A 1 25.49 -67.24 8.71
CA MET A 1 24.68 -66.11 9.22
C MET A 1 25.33 -64.82 8.75
N ARG A 2 24.51 -63.86 8.28
CA ARG A 2 24.79 -62.80 7.29
C ARG A 2 26.02 -61.89 7.59
N ILE A 3 26.98 -61.85 6.66
CA ILE A 3 27.97 -60.76 6.54
C ILE A 3 27.76 -60.18 5.14
N LYS A 4 27.20 -58.96 5.08
CA LYS A 4 26.96 -58.21 3.84
C LYS A 4 28.13 -57.25 3.63
N SER A 5 28.91 -57.40 2.57
CA SER A 5 29.85 -56.38 2.09
C SER A 5 30.26 -56.67 0.64
N LEU A 6 30.55 -55.59 -0.09
CA LEU A 6 31.13 -55.53 -1.45
C LEU A 6 30.16 -55.57 -2.65
N LEU A 7 29.56 -54.41 -2.94
CA LEU A 7 29.17 -54.00 -4.29
C LEU A 7 29.88 -52.66 -4.53
N LEU A 8 30.96 -52.67 -5.31
CA LEU A 8 31.00 -52.34 -6.74
C LEU A 8 30.83 -50.83 -6.98
N SER A 9 31.97 -50.14 -7.02
CA SER A 9 32.12 -48.81 -7.57
C SER A 9 31.95 -48.84 -9.10
N LEU A 10 31.01 -48.06 -9.64
CA LEU A 10 31.12 -47.56 -11.00
C LEU A 10 30.48 -46.18 -11.12
N ALA A 11 31.28 -45.25 -11.63
CA ALA A 11 31.05 -43.82 -11.70
C ALA A 11 29.74 -43.45 -12.43
N THR A 12 28.93 -42.61 -11.78
CA THR A 12 27.81 -41.92 -12.44
C THR A 12 28.24 -40.48 -12.67
N ALA A 13 28.39 -40.12 -13.95
CA ALA A 13 28.67 -38.77 -14.39
C ALA A 13 27.50 -37.86 -13.98
N LEU A 14 27.82 -36.81 -13.22
CA LEU A 14 26.91 -35.75 -12.83
C LEU A 14 26.67 -34.85 -14.05
N VAL A 15 25.51 -34.98 -14.68
CA VAL A 15 24.99 -33.96 -15.60
C VAL A 15 23.76 -33.36 -14.92
N VAL A 16 23.97 -32.31 -14.13
CA VAL A 16 22.87 -31.43 -13.72
C VAL A 16 22.65 -30.46 -14.88
N ALA A 17 21.66 -30.75 -15.71
CA ALA A 17 21.03 -29.74 -16.54
C ALA A 17 20.31 -28.75 -15.61
N GLY A 18 20.88 -27.57 -15.41
CA GLY A 18 20.22 -26.47 -14.74
C GLY A 18 19.16 -25.86 -15.66
N CYS A 19 17.92 -26.32 -15.54
CA CYS A 19 16.76 -25.55 -15.98
C CYS A 19 16.23 -24.75 -14.79
N THR A 20 16.75 -23.52 -14.62
CA THR A 20 16.06 -22.49 -13.83
C THR A 20 15.11 -21.77 -14.77
N SER A 21 13.82 -22.03 -14.61
CA SER A 21 12.70 -21.24 -15.15
C SER A 21 11.43 -21.78 -14.52
N ASN A 22 11.18 -21.44 -13.26
CA ASN A 22 9.83 -21.54 -12.72
C ASN A 22 9.03 -20.33 -13.21
N ASN A 23 8.68 -20.36 -14.50
CA ASN A 23 7.52 -19.66 -15.02
C ASN A 23 6.30 -20.39 -14.47
N LEU A 24 5.92 -20.03 -13.25
CA LEU A 24 4.77 -20.58 -12.53
C LEU A 24 3.59 -19.60 -12.50
N PHE A 25 3.47 -18.76 -13.53
CA PHE A 25 2.27 -17.98 -13.84
C PHE A 25 2.17 -17.77 -15.36
N ASP A 26 1.95 -18.84 -16.12
CA ASP A 26 1.27 -18.72 -17.42
C ASP A 26 -0.22 -18.93 -17.17
N GLY A 27 -0.89 -17.82 -16.87
CA GLY A 27 -2.34 -17.71 -16.92
C GLY A 27 -2.71 -16.90 -18.15
N SER A 28 -2.50 -17.47 -19.33
CA SER A 28 -3.16 -17.02 -20.55
C SER A 28 -4.67 -17.17 -20.36
N GLY A 29 -5.34 -16.05 -20.04
CA GLY A 29 -6.76 -15.97 -19.78
C GLY A 29 -7.30 -14.61 -20.20
N ASP A 30 -7.77 -14.57 -21.45
CA ASP A 30 -8.78 -13.66 -21.99
C ASP A 30 -8.42 -12.18 -22.20
N ALA A 31 -8.34 -11.82 -23.49
CA ALA A 31 -8.45 -10.46 -23.97
C ALA A 31 -9.91 -9.98 -23.82
N GLY A 32 -10.33 -9.78 -22.58
CA GLY A 32 -11.54 -9.04 -22.22
C GLY A 32 -11.18 -7.57 -22.03
N ALA A 33 -11.75 -6.69 -22.83
CA ALA A 33 -11.62 -5.24 -22.67
C ALA A 33 -12.05 -4.84 -21.25
N ASN A 34 -11.08 -4.53 -20.40
CA ASN A 34 -11.31 -3.99 -19.06
C ASN A 34 -10.94 -2.51 -19.05
N PRO A 35 -11.72 -1.68 -18.33
CA PRO A 35 -11.57 -0.23 -18.38
C PRO A 35 -10.19 0.16 -17.83
N VAL A 36 -9.62 1.20 -18.43
CA VAL A 36 -8.40 1.89 -17.99
C VAL A 36 -8.40 1.96 -16.46
N GLY A 37 -7.37 1.41 -15.80
CA GLY A 37 -7.19 1.55 -14.34
C GLY A 37 -6.55 0.39 -13.58
N ASP A 38 -6.52 -0.82 -14.13
CA ASP A 38 -5.97 -2.02 -13.46
C ASP A 38 -4.62 -2.45 -14.05
N GLY A 39 -3.69 -1.49 -14.15
CA GLY A 39 -2.30 -1.79 -14.52
C GLY A 39 -1.58 -2.57 -13.41
N GLY A 40 -0.60 -3.39 -13.79
CA GLY A 40 0.20 -4.16 -12.82
C GLY A 40 1.15 -3.29 -11.98
N ILE A 41 1.84 -3.92 -11.02
CA ILE A 41 2.83 -3.26 -10.14
C ILE A 41 4.03 -2.65 -10.87
N THR A 42 4.23 -2.95 -12.16
CA THR A 42 5.30 -2.40 -13.00
C THR A 42 4.86 -1.21 -13.85
N ASP A 43 3.55 -0.93 -13.90
CA ASP A 43 2.99 0.19 -14.64
C ASP A 43 2.96 1.44 -13.76
N PRO A 44 3.78 2.46 -14.04
CA PRO A 44 3.85 3.66 -13.20
C PRO A 44 2.56 4.49 -13.18
N THR A 45 1.58 4.18 -14.03
CA THR A 45 0.28 4.86 -14.06
C THR A 45 -0.80 4.13 -13.27
N SER A 46 -0.52 2.93 -12.76
CA SER A 46 -1.52 2.07 -12.12
C SER A 46 -1.71 2.35 -10.63
N VAL A 47 -2.89 1.99 -10.13
CA VAL A 47 -3.19 2.00 -8.68
C VAL A 47 -2.29 1.03 -7.92
N ALA A 48 -2.00 -0.13 -8.49
CA ALA A 48 -1.14 -1.14 -7.88
C ALA A 48 0.30 -0.62 -7.69
N TYR A 49 0.83 0.13 -8.66
CA TYR A 49 2.12 0.79 -8.54
C TYR A 49 2.11 1.86 -7.44
N PHE A 50 1.06 2.68 -7.37
CA PHE A 50 0.91 3.67 -6.31
C PHE A 50 0.96 3.04 -4.91
N GLN A 51 0.19 1.97 -4.69
CA GLN A 51 0.13 1.31 -3.38
C GLN A 51 1.44 0.62 -2.98
N SER A 52 2.12 -0.02 -3.93
CA SER A 52 3.31 -0.84 -3.65
C SER A 52 4.62 -0.07 -3.70
N SER A 53 4.78 0.81 -4.70
CA SER A 53 6.06 1.46 -5.01
C SER A 53 6.13 2.88 -4.45
N VAL A 54 5.03 3.63 -4.46
CA VAL A 54 4.96 4.98 -3.89
C VAL A 54 4.64 4.91 -2.39
N GLY A 55 3.71 4.03 -2.02
CA GLY A 55 3.18 3.90 -0.68
C GLY A 55 1.91 4.74 -0.50
N ASP A 56 0.81 4.09 -0.16
CA ASP A 56 -0.50 4.72 -0.02
C ASP A 56 -0.78 5.29 1.38
N ARG A 57 0.06 4.97 2.37
CA ARG A 57 -0.20 5.25 3.78
C ARG A 57 0.89 6.07 4.43
N VAL A 58 0.49 6.89 5.39
CA VAL A 58 1.39 7.53 6.34
C VAL A 58 0.95 7.25 7.77
N LEU A 59 1.91 7.19 8.68
CA LEU A 59 1.70 6.90 10.09
C LEU A 59 1.84 8.16 10.95
N PHE A 60 1.20 8.11 12.11
CA PHE A 60 1.20 9.19 13.10
C PHE A 60 1.58 8.67 14.49
N GLU A 61 2.22 9.55 15.25
CA GLU A 61 2.48 9.32 16.66
C GLU A 61 1.18 9.37 17.49
N VAL A 62 1.27 8.85 18.71
CA VAL A 62 0.16 8.83 19.69
C VAL A 62 -0.40 10.24 19.87
N ASP A 63 -1.72 10.38 19.75
CA ASP A 63 -2.46 11.65 19.86
C ASP A 63 -2.01 12.79 18.92
N GLN A 64 -1.19 12.51 17.91
CA GLN A 64 -0.72 13.53 16.96
C GLN A 64 -1.44 13.45 15.62
N SER A 65 -1.57 14.61 14.97
CA SER A 65 -1.90 14.77 13.55
C SER A 65 -0.79 15.48 12.75
N THR A 66 0.36 15.72 13.38
CA THR A 66 1.54 16.29 12.73
C THR A 66 2.22 15.24 11.86
N LEU A 67 2.61 15.63 10.66
CA LEU A 67 3.36 14.76 9.74
C LEU A 67 4.79 14.61 10.24
N THR A 68 5.28 13.37 10.28
CA THR A 68 6.70 13.08 10.55
C THR A 68 7.51 13.25 9.26
N SER A 69 8.82 13.40 9.35
CA SER A 69 9.68 13.50 8.15
C SER A 69 9.57 12.26 7.24
N LEU A 70 9.30 11.08 7.81
CA LEU A 70 9.02 9.87 7.04
C LEU A 70 7.69 9.98 6.30
N ALA A 71 6.63 10.47 6.96
CA ALA A 71 5.35 10.73 6.33
C ALA A 71 5.48 11.75 5.18
N GLU A 72 6.21 12.85 5.40
CA GLU A 72 6.47 13.87 4.39
C GLU A 72 7.22 13.30 3.17
N GLN A 73 8.18 12.40 3.38
CA GLN A 73 8.89 11.72 2.30
C GLN A 73 7.94 10.86 1.45
N THR A 74 7.08 10.06 2.09
CA THR A 74 6.06 9.29 1.37
C THR A 74 5.10 10.20 0.62
N LEU A 75 4.59 11.26 1.27
CA LEU A 75 3.67 12.20 0.65
C LEU A 75 4.31 12.96 -0.51
N GLN A 76 5.61 13.26 -0.46
CA GLN A 76 6.32 13.84 -1.58
C GLN A 76 6.26 12.91 -2.80
N GLY A 77 6.47 11.60 -2.60
CA GLY A 77 6.27 10.60 -3.66
C GLY A 77 4.84 10.59 -4.19
N GLN A 78 3.85 10.64 -3.31
CA GLN A 78 2.43 10.70 -3.69
C GLN A 78 2.12 11.95 -4.52
N VAL A 79 2.64 13.12 -4.13
CA VAL A 79 2.50 14.37 -4.89
C VAL A 79 3.05 14.20 -6.31
N GLN A 80 4.28 13.71 -6.45
CA GLN A 80 4.89 13.54 -7.78
C GLN A 80 4.04 12.62 -8.66
N TRP A 81 3.58 11.50 -8.10
CA TRP A 81 2.74 10.57 -8.83
C TRP A 81 1.38 11.17 -9.24
N LEU A 82 0.73 11.93 -8.35
CA LEU A 82 -0.57 12.55 -8.62
C LEU A 82 -0.48 13.71 -9.62
N LEU A 83 0.69 14.35 -9.76
CA LEU A 83 0.95 15.38 -10.76
C LEU A 83 1.14 14.80 -12.16
N THR A 84 1.68 13.58 -12.28
CA THR A 84 1.84 12.88 -13.57
C THR A 84 0.61 12.09 -13.97
N ASN A 85 -0.23 11.69 -13.01
CA ASN A 85 -1.43 10.88 -13.22
C ASN A 85 -2.68 11.71 -12.90
N THR A 86 -2.95 12.71 -13.74
CA THR A 86 -3.95 13.76 -13.47
C THR A 86 -5.39 13.28 -13.49
N ASP A 87 -5.65 12.13 -14.11
CA ASP A 87 -6.99 11.54 -14.25
C ASP A 87 -7.50 10.95 -12.93
N TYR A 88 -6.62 10.74 -11.95
CA TYR A 88 -7.00 10.23 -10.64
C TYR A 88 -7.53 11.33 -9.72
N THR A 89 -8.57 10.99 -8.98
CA THR A 89 -9.03 11.71 -7.79
C THR A 89 -8.60 10.97 -6.53
N VAL A 90 -8.58 11.67 -5.41
CA VAL A 90 -8.04 11.21 -4.14
C VAL A 90 -9.08 11.35 -3.04
N ILE A 91 -9.25 10.28 -2.25
CA ILE A 91 -9.90 10.31 -0.96
C ILE A 91 -8.86 9.94 0.09
N VAL A 92 -8.64 10.84 1.05
CA VAL A 92 -7.76 10.59 2.19
C VAL A 92 -8.61 10.09 3.36
N GLU A 93 -8.37 8.85 3.76
CA GLU A 93 -9.04 8.21 4.88
C GLU A 93 -8.22 8.35 6.16
N GLY A 94 -8.75 9.05 7.15
CA GLY A 94 -8.10 9.26 8.44
C GLY A 94 -8.55 8.27 9.52
N HIS A 95 -7.58 7.61 10.15
CA HIS A 95 -7.80 6.59 11.17
C HIS A 95 -7.10 6.92 12.50
N ALA A 96 -7.59 6.31 13.57
CA ALA A 96 -7.00 6.31 14.89
C ALA A 96 -7.00 4.90 15.49
N ASP A 97 -6.20 4.70 16.54
CA ASP A 97 -6.19 3.44 17.28
C ASP A 97 -7.41 3.34 18.23
N GLU A 98 -7.51 2.22 18.95
CA GLU A 98 -8.71 1.91 19.73
C GLU A 98 -8.88 2.75 21.01
N GLN A 99 -7.83 3.46 21.42
CA GLN A 99 -7.76 4.16 22.70
C GLN A 99 -8.60 5.44 22.70
N GLY A 100 -9.23 5.76 23.84
CA GLY A 100 -10.07 6.95 23.98
C GLY A 100 -11.49 6.79 23.43
N THR A 101 -12.26 7.89 23.41
CA THR A 101 -13.68 7.85 23.00
C THR A 101 -13.83 7.74 21.49
N ARG A 102 -15.01 7.32 21.02
CA ARG A 102 -15.31 7.23 19.59
C ARG A 102 -15.26 8.61 18.94
N GLU A 103 -15.88 9.59 19.57
CA GLU A 103 -16.01 10.97 19.07
C GLU A 103 -14.65 11.65 18.97
N TYR A 104 -13.79 11.45 19.96
CA TYR A 104 -12.42 11.94 19.94
C TYR A 104 -11.64 11.36 18.75
N ASN A 105 -11.75 10.05 18.52
CA ASN A 105 -11.04 9.39 17.44
C ASN A 105 -11.55 9.76 16.05
N LEU A 106 -12.86 10.00 15.89
CA LEU A 106 -13.40 10.57 14.66
C LEU A 106 -12.80 11.96 14.40
N ALA A 107 -12.72 12.82 15.41
CA ALA A 107 -12.09 14.12 15.25
C ALA A 107 -10.58 14.02 14.96
N LEU A 108 -9.85 13.13 15.65
CA LEU A 108 -8.42 12.92 15.44
C LEU A 108 -8.12 12.36 14.04
N GLY A 109 -8.88 11.36 13.59
CA GLY A 109 -8.79 10.84 12.23
C GLY A 109 -9.07 11.93 11.19
N GLY A 110 -10.09 12.78 11.41
CA GLY A 110 -10.36 13.93 10.55
C GLY A 110 -9.18 14.90 10.44
N ARG A 111 -8.54 15.25 11.57
CA ARG A 111 -7.33 16.10 11.56
C ARG A 111 -6.17 15.47 10.78
N ARG A 112 -5.95 14.17 10.92
CA ARG A 112 -4.92 13.43 10.16
C ARG A 112 -5.18 13.43 8.66
N ALA A 113 -6.42 13.20 8.25
CA ALA A 113 -6.80 13.26 6.84
C ALA A 113 -6.61 14.68 6.26
N ASN A 114 -6.98 15.71 7.02
CA ASN A 114 -6.79 17.10 6.62
C ASN A 114 -5.30 17.47 6.50
N ALA A 115 -4.45 17.06 7.44
CA ALA A 115 -3.01 17.31 7.36
C ALA A 115 -2.39 16.73 6.07
N VAL A 116 -2.79 15.52 5.68
CA VAL A 116 -2.37 14.92 4.40
C VAL A 116 -2.95 15.69 3.21
N GLN A 117 -4.23 16.05 3.22
CA GLN A 117 -4.83 16.86 2.15
C GLN A 117 -4.09 18.18 1.96
N GLU A 118 -3.82 18.91 3.04
CA GLU A 118 -3.09 20.18 3.03
C GLU A 118 -1.70 20.02 2.43
N TYR A 119 -0.98 18.95 2.79
CA TYR A 119 0.33 18.66 2.22
C TYR A 119 0.27 18.36 0.71
N LEU A 120 -0.68 17.53 0.28
CA LEU A 120 -0.86 17.21 -1.14
C LEU A 120 -1.20 18.47 -1.96
N VAL A 121 -2.07 19.32 -1.44
CA VAL A 121 -2.46 20.58 -2.08
C VAL A 121 -1.29 21.57 -2.12
N ALA A 122 -0.53 21.70 -1.03
CA ALA A 122 0.67 22.52 -1.00
C ALA A 122 1.75 22.02 -1.98
N GLY A 123 1.78 20.71 -2.25
CA GLY A 123 2.60 20.08 -3.28
C GLY A 123 2.12 20.29 -4.72
N GLY A 124 0.97 20.95 -4.93
CA GLY A 124 0.44 21.31 -6.24
C GLY A 124 -0.68 20.41 -6.76
N VAL A 125 -1.12 19.41 -5.99
CA VAL A 125 -2.32 18.62 -6.36
C VAL A 125 -3.56 19.52 -6.27
N SER A 126 -4.36 19.57 -7.33
CA SER A 126 -5.56 20.42 -7.36
C SER A 126 -6.49 20.10 -6.18
N PRO A 127 -6.93 21.10 -5.40
CA PRO A 127 -7.87 20.90 -4.28
C PRO A 127 -9.17 20.20 -4.70
N ALA A 128 -9.64 20.43 -5.93
CA ALA A 128 -10.85 19.80 -6.46
C ALA A 128 -10.72 18.28 -6.60
N ARG A 129 -9.49 17.75 -6.67
CA ARG A 129 -9.19 16.32 -6.78
C ARG A 129 -9.05 15.63 -5.43
N VAL A 130 -8.96 16.36 -4.32
CA VAL A 130 -8.64 15.77 -3.00
C VAL A 130 -9.79 15.97 -2.03
N ARG A 131 -10.36 14.87 -1.53
CA ARG A 131 -11.37 14.86 -0.47
C ARG A 131 -10.85 14.12 0.76
N THR A 132 -11.45 14.37 1.91
CA THR A 132 -11.12 13.69 3.16
C THR A 132 -12.34 12.95 3.72
N VAL A 133 -12.09 11.85 4.40
CA VAL A 133 -13.06 11.11 5.20
C VAL A 133 -12.37 10.62 6.47
N THR A 134 -13.12 10.43 7.54
CA THR A 134 -12.59 9.82 8.76
C THR A 134 -13.40 8.60 9.15
N PHE A 135 -12.68 7.57 9.58
CA PHE A 135 -13.26 6.39 10.21
C PHE A 135 -12.93 6.31 11.69
N GLY A 136 -12.13 7.25 12.22
CA GLY A 136 -11.58 7.17 13.57
C GLY A 136 -11.05 5.77 13.86
N LYS A 137 -11.61 5.14 14.89
CA LYS A 137 -11.24 3.78 15.32
C LYS A 137 -12.12 2.65 14.77
N GLU A 138 -13.02 2.95 13.83
CA GLU A 138 -14.04 1.99 13.35
C GLU A 138 -13.51 0.98 12.32
N ARG A 139 -12.33 1.24 11.73
CA ARG A 139 -11.70 0.38 10.70
C ARG A 139 -10.24 0.05 11.04
N PRO A 140 -9.99 -0.74 12.10
CA PRO A 140 -8.64 -1.18 12.45
C PRO A 140 -8.09 -2.14 11.39
N ILE A 141 -6.79 -2.07 11.13
CA ILE A 141 -6.07 -3.04 10.29
C ILE A 141 -5.34 -4.08 11.13
N ALA A 142 -5.03 -3.74 12.38
CA ALA A 142 -4.43 -4.64 13.36
C ALA A 142 -5.32 -4.68 14.60
N ILE A 143 -5.69 -5.88 15.03
CA ILE A 143 -6.58 -6.10 16.18
C ILE A 143 -5.76 -6.78 17.28
N CYS A 144 -5.18 -5.97 18.16
CA CYS A 144 -4.59 -6.42 19.41
C CYS A 144 -4.43 -5.23 20.35
N SER A 145 -4.27 -5.51 21.64
CA SER A 145 -4.14 -4.49 22.68
C SER A 145 -2.68 -4.23 23.07
N ASP A 146 -1.85 -3.93 22.06
CA ASP A 146 -0.47 -3.54 22.25
C ASP A 146 -0.05 -2.39 21.32
N GLU A 147 1.06 -1.75 21.66
CA GLU A 147 1.57 -0.59 20.93
C GLU A 147 1.88 -0.89 19.46
N THR A 148 2.26 -2.13 19.14
CA THR A 148 2.60 -2.50 17.76
C THR A 148 1.36 -2.51 16.86
N CYS A 149 0.20 -2.90 17.38
CA CYS A 149 -1.08 -2.75 16.67
C CYS A 149 -1.55 -1.30 16.62
N TYR A 150 -1.40 -0.56 17.73
CA TYR A 150 -1.84 0.83 17.79
C TYR A 150 -1.11 1.70 16.76
N ALA A 151 0.20 1.55 16.66
CA ALA A 151 1.02 2.26 15.68
C ALA A 151 0.56 2.04 14.23
N GLN A 152 0.13 0.82 13.89
CA GLN A 152 -0.39 0.52 12.54
C GLN A 152 -1.75 1.16 12.29
N ASN A 153 -2.59 1.27 13.31
CA ASN A 153 -3.93 1.86 13.19
C ASN A 153 -3.91 3.39 13.15
N ARG A 154 -2.88 4.03 13.72
CA ARG A 154 -2.67 5.49 13.64
C ARG A 154 -2.14 5.89 12.26
N ARG A 155 -3.04 5.95 11.27
CA ARG A 155 -2.67 6.20 9.88
C ARG A 155 -3.62 7.13 9.14
N ALA A 156 -3.14 7.65 8.03
CA ALA A 156 -4.00 8.12 6.93
C ALA A 156 -3.69 7.30 5.68
N VAL A 157 -4.72 6.98 4.90
CA VAL A 157 -4.61 6.21 3.66
C VAL A 157 -5.09 7.06 2.49
N THR A 158 -4.26 7.20 1.48
CA THR A 158 -4.56 7.89 0.24
C THR A 158 -5.16 6.88 -0.74
N VAL A 159 -6.47 6.94 -0.95
CA VAL A 159 -7.18 6.11 -1.91
C VAL A 159 -7.33 6.87 -3.23
N VAL A 160 -6.84 6.29 -4.32
CA VAL A 160 -6.93 6.87 -5.66
C VAL A 160 -8.02 6.19 -6.48
N THR A 161 -8.76 6.97 -7.27
CA THR A 161 -9.80 6.45 -8.18
C THR A 161 -9.85 7.30 -9.43
N ILE A 162 -10.03 6.68 -10.60
CA ILE A 162 -10.13 7.42 -11.86
C ILE A 162 -11.36 8.33 -11.79
N GLY A 163 -11.13 9.63 -11.95
CA GLY A 163 -12.19 10.61 -12.06
C GLY A 163 -12.96 10.35 -13.33
N THR A 164 -14.17 9.82 -13.22
CA THR A 164 -15.14 9.88 -14.31
C THR A 164 -15.50 11.36 -14.47
N GLY A 165 -14.82 12.05 -15.39
CA GLY A 165 -15.14 13.44 -15.73
C GLY A 165 -16.66 13.59 -15.90
N SER A 166 -17.25 14.54 -15.19
CA SER A 166 -18.63 14.98 -15.43
C SER A 166 -18.66 15.90 -16.63
#